data_AF-A0A831YFM9-F1
#
_entry.id   AF-A0A831YFM9-F1
#
_cell.length_a   1.000
_cell.length_b   1.000
_cell.length_c   1.000
_cell.angle_alpha   90.00
_cell.angle_beta   90.00
_cell.angle_gamma   90.00
#
_symmetry.space_group_name_H-M   'P 1'
#
loop_
_entity.id
_entity.type
_entity.pdbx_description
1 polymer ?
#
loop_
_entity_poly.entity_id
_entity_poly.type
_entity_poly.pdbx_seq_one_letter_code
_entity_poly.pdbx_strand_id
1 'polypeptide(L)'
;MIRKTLLIGGAAMFIASAAYAQSPAPTPPPPPTPVPTPPPMPRLSLQEIGRTQSWPVVIDYMNKIEERDRGAKAINSIIAVNFSGAFIAAQALDAERKAGKLRGPLHGVPILLKDNIESADAMATTAGSLALKDNITGRDAPLVKRLRDAGMVILGKANLSEWANIRSNHSISGWSAVGGTVRNPYVLDRSACGSSSGSGAAVAAGLAPAAIGTETDGSITCPAAINGLVGLKPTVGLVSRTHIVPISHSQDTAGPMTRTVTDAALILTAIAGSDPADAATKEADARKTDYAKGLDKSALKGVTLAVARFYTGYSPGTDAVFEQALKDLKAQGATLVEVKTFDEGPIGKAEGVVLYTELKVDLNAYLASTDPKKVKTRTLADLIAFNAATPKELEWFGQESFIKAQATKGYDDPEYIKALADGKRLAGPEGIDKILKDTGAIAIVAPTTGPAWTIDPLNGDHYGGSSTTLPAVAGYPHLTVPMGDVGGLPVGLSFIGPAWSEASLLNLGYAYEQATHRRTEPKFLKTVAP
;
A
#
# COMPACT_ATOMS: atom_id res chain seq x y z
N MET A 1 -34.34 -88.15 -11.15
CA MET A 1 -34.00 -88.09 -12.59
C MET A 1 -35.04 -87.26 -13.31
N ILE A 2 -34.53 -86.41 -14.19
CA ILE A 2 -35.13 -85.18 -14.72
C ILE A 2 -36.02 -85.46 -15.95
N ARG A 3 -36.97 -84.53 -16.17
CA ARG A 3 -37.92 -84.35 -17.29
C ARG A 3 -39.25 -85.10 -17.20
N LYS A 4 -40.32 -84.33 -16.99
CA LYS A 4 -41.57 -84.46 -17.76
C LYS A 4 -42.33 -83.13 -17.84
N THR A 5 -42.90 -82.98 -19.02
CA THR A 5 -43.66 -81.90 -19.67
C THR A 5 -44.96 -81.52 -18.94
N LEU A 6 -45.40 -80.26 -19.05
CA LEU A 6 -46.81 -79.93 -19.28
C LEU A 6 -46.99 -78.53 -19.91
N LEU A 7 -47.91 -78.45 -20.88
CA LEU A 7 -48.45 -77.24 -21.53
C LEU A 7 -49.22 -76.36 -20.53
N ILE A 8 -49.47 -75.09 -20.95
CA ILE A 8 -50.57 -74.13 -20.67
C ILE A 8 -49.91 -72.74 -20.78
N GLY A 9 -50.42 -71.67 -21.38
CA GLY A 9 -51.71 -71.25 -21.91
C GLY A 9 -51.60 -69.73 -22.11
N GLY A 10 -52.27 -69.17 -23.11
CA GLY A 10 -52.09 -67.76 -23.50
C GLY A 10 -52.60 -66.72 -22.49
N ALA A 11 -51.99 -65.55 -22.51
CA ALA A 11 -52.62 -64.27 -22.19
C ALA A 11 -51.76 -63.13 -22.77
N ALA A 12 -52.36 -62.30 -23.63
CA ALA A 12 -51.77 -61.04 -24.08
C ALA A 12 -51.79 -60.04 -22.93
N MET A 13 -50.66 -59.37 -22.66
CA MET A 13 -50.59 -58.21 -21.76
C MET A 13 -50.16 -56.98 -22.55
N PHE A 14 -51.04 -55.99 -22.56
CA PHE A 14 -50.84 -54.66 -23.12
C PHE A 14 -49.69 -53.94 -22.41
N ILE A 15 -48.84 -53.28 -23.21
CA ILE A 15 -47.84 -52.31 -22.73
C ILE A 15 -48.60 -51.02 -22.37
N ALA A 16 -48.71 -50.71 -21.07
CA ALA A 16 -49.13 -49.40 -20.59
C ALA A 16 -47.88 -48.62 -20.15
N SER A 17 -47.41 -47.73 -21.01
CA SER A 17 -46.42 -46.71 -20.69
C SER A 17 -47.09 -45.61 -19.85
N ALA A 18 -46.84 -45.60 -18.55
CA ALA A 18 -47.20 -44.49 -17.69
C ALA A 18 -46.30 -43.29 -18.02
N ALA A 19 -46.88 -42.25 -18.62
CA ALA A 19 -46.22 -40.96 -18.79
C ALA A 19 -46.13 -40.25 -17.44
N TYR A 20 -44.91 -40.14 -16.89
CA TYR A 20 -44.61 -39.20 -15.81
C TYR A 20 -44.60 -37.80 -16.43
N ALA A 21 -45.63 -36.99 -16.14
CA ALA A 21 -45.62 -35.57 -16.49
C ALA A 21 -44.54 -34.87 -15.64
N GLN A 22 -43.45 -34.44 -16.28
CA GLN A 22 -42.48 -33.55 -15.65
C GLN A 22 -43.18 -32.21 -15.37
N SER A 23 -43.16 -31.80 -14.10
CA SER A 23 -43.53 -30.43 -13.74
C SER A 23 -42.53 -29.45 -14.40
N PRO A 24 -42.98 -28.33 -14.98
CA PRO A 24 -42.07 -27.38 -15.59
C PRO A 24 -41.09 -26.83 -14.54
N ALA A 25 -39.81 -26.77 -14.90
CA ALA A 25 -38.78 -26.18 -14.07
C ALA A 25 -39.16 -24.72 -13.73
N PRO A 26 -38.87 -24.24 -12.50
CA PRO A 26 -39.11 -22.86 -12.15
C PRO A 26 -38.33 -21.95 -13.09
N THR A 27 -39.00 -20.95 -13.65
CA THR A 27 -38.38 -19.95 -14.52
C THR A 27 -37.24 -19.27 -13.77
N PRO A 28 -36.06 -19.12 -14.40
CA PRO A 28 -34.96 -18.39 -13.78
C PRO A 28 -35.41 -16.98 -13.42
N PRO A 29 -34.95 -16.41 -12.29
CA PRO A 29 -35.24 -15.03 -11.96
C PRO A 29 -34.81 -14.13 -13.12
N PRO A 30 -35.54 -13.02 -13.39
CA PRO A 30 -35.14 -12.09 -14.42
C PRO A 30 -33.70 -11.64 -14.15
N PRO A 31 -32.88 -11.42 -15.21
CA PRO A 31 -31.56 -10.85 -15.04
C PRO A 31 -31.69 -9.56 -14.21
N PRO A 32 -30.74 -9.26 -13.32
CA PRO A 32 -30.74 -8.00 -12.61
C PRO A 32 -30.89 -6.88 -13.62
N THR A 33 -31.79 -5.93 -13.36
CA THR A 33 -31.92 -4.71 -14.16
C THR A 33 -30.51 -4.16 -14.40
N PRO A 34 -30.12 -3.87 -15.66
CA PRO A 34 -28.82 -3.28 -15.94
C PRO A 34 -28.66 -2.06 -15.04
N VAL A 35 -27.69 -2.10 -14.12
CA VAL A 35 -27.31 -0.90 -13.39
C VAL A 35 -26.88 0.09 -14.46
N PRO A 36 -27.51 1.28 -14.59
CA PRO A 36 -27.13 2.24 -15.60
C PRO A 36 -25.63 2.51 -15.45
N THR A 37 -24.86 2.21 -16.50
CA THR A 37 -23.44 2.54 -16.52
C THR A 37 -23.35 4.07 -16.58
N PRO A 38 -22.89 4.75 -15.53
CA PRO A 38 -22.71 6.19 -15.62
C PRO A 38 -21.68 6.50 -16.71
N PRO A 39 -21.77 7.66 -17.40
CA PRO A 39 -20.73 8.09 -18.32
C PRO A 39 -19.38 8.19 -17.57
N PRO A 40 -18.24 7.99 -18.25
CA PRO A 40 -16.93 8.09 -17.64
C PRO A 40 -16.77 9.45 -16.95
N MET A 41 -16.45 9.43 -15.65
CA MET A 41 -16.31 10.66 -14.87
C MET A 41 -14.98 11.36 -15.21
N PRO A 42 -14.94 12.71 -15.27
CA PRO A 42 -13.68 13.44 -15.31
C PRO A 42 -12.86 13.13 -14.06
N ARG A 43 -11.55 13.36 -14.12
CA ARG A 43 -10.71 13.25 -12.92
C ARG A 43 -11.08 14.35 -11.94
N LEU A 44 -11.41 13.96 -10.72
CA LEU A 44 -11.79 14.84 -9.63
C LEU A 44 -10.80 14.69 -8.46
N SER A 45 -10.57 15.79 -7.73
CA SER A 45 -9.94 15.77 -6.40
C SER A 45 -10.82 15.02 -5.38
N LEU A 46 -10.26 14.61 -4.24
CA LEU A 46 -11.06 13.93 -3.21
C LEU A 46 -12.21 14.79 -2.71
N GLN A 47 -12.01 16.11 -2.58
CA GLN A 47 -13.07 17.04 -2.15
C GLN A 47 -14.18 17.19 -3.19
N GLU A 48 -13.84 17.19 -4.47
CA GLU A 48 -14.84 17.22 -5.55
C GLU A 48 -15.66 15.93 -5.57
N ILE A 49 -15.01 14.77 -5.44
CA ILE A 49 -15.71 13.49 -5.25
C ILE A 49 -16.59 13.53 -4.00
N GLY A 50 -16.09 14.11 -2.91
CA GLY A 50 -16.81 14.28 -1.65
C GLY A 50 -18.08 15.14 -1.77
N ARG A 51 -18.26 15.86 -2.88
CA ARG A 51 -19.44 16.67 -3.20
C ARG A 51 -20.39 16.02 -4.19
N THR A 52 -20.01 14.90 -4.83
CA THR A 52 -20.88 14.17 -5.76
C THR A 52 -21.64 13.04 -5.07
N GLN A 53 -22.58 12.43 -5.79
CA GLN A 53 -23.14 11.14 -5.35
C GLN A 53 -22.02 10.09 -5.35
N SER A 54 -21.98 9.25 -4.33
CA SER A 54 -20.94 8.25 -4.09
C SER A 54 -21.13 7.02 -4.98
N TRP A 55 -22.37 6.50 -5.10
CA TRP A 55 -22.60 5.24 -5.82
C TRP A 55 -22.18 5.30 -7.31
N PRO A 56 -22.38 6.39 -8.08
CA PRO A 56 -21.92 6.43 -9.46
C PRO A 56 -20.39 6.45 -9.56
N VAL A 57 -19.72 7.11 -8.61
CA VAL A 57 -18.26 7.17 -8.54
C VAL A 57 -17.67 5.80 -8.22
N VAL A 58 -18.27 5.07 -7.28
CA VAL A 58 -17.86 3.69 -6.97
C VAL A 58 -18.02 2.80 -8.20
N ILE A 59 -19.15 2.87 -8.91
CA ILE A 59 -19.37 2.08 -10.13
C ILE A 59 -18.36 2.44 -11.23
N ASP A 60 -18.07 3.73 -11.43
CA ASP A 60 -17.06 4.18 -12.41
C ASP A 60 -15.67 3.60 -12.11
N TYR A 61 -15.22 3.62 -10.85
CA TYR A 61 -13.96 2.98 -10.47
C TYR A 61 -13.99 1.45 -10.63
N MET A 62 -15.09 0.79 -10.26
CA MET A 62 -15.23 -0.67 -10.44
C MET A 62 -15.12 -1.09 -11.91
N ASN A 63 -15.72 -0.32 -12.82
CA ASN A 63 -15.59 -0.55 -14.27
C ASN A 63 -14.15 -0.37 -14.75
N LYS A 64 -13.47 0.70 -14.32
CA LYS A 64 -12.05 0.94 -14.65
C LYS A 64 -11.15 -0.20 -14.16
N ILE A 65 -11.43 -0.75 -12.97
CA ILE A 65 -10.71 -1.89 -12.41
C ILE A 65 -10.89 -3.12 -13.30
N GLU A 66 -12.12 -3.46 -13.67
CA GLU A 66 -12.39 -4.61 -14.54
C GLU A 66 -11.73 -4.45 -15.92
N GLU A 67 -11.72 -3.23 -16.49
CA GLU A 67 -11.15 -2.95 -17.81
C GLU A 67 -9.61 -3.00 -17.86
N ARG A 68 -8.92 -2.57 -16.79
CA ARG A 68 -7.48 -2.25 -16.83
C ARG A 68 -6.63 -3.07 -15.86
N ASP A 69 -7.23 -3.62 -14.81
CA ASP A 69 -6.52 -4.36 -13.77
C ASP A 69 -6.58 -5.87 -13.96
N ARG A 70 -7.43 -6.36 -14.87
CA ARG A 70 -7.61 -7.78 -15.15
C ARG A 70 -7.29 -8.13 -16.61
N GLY A 71 -6.68 -9.30 -16.83
CA GLY A 71 -6.36 -9.82 -18.17
C GLY A 71 -4.89 -9.67 -18.63
N ALA A 72 -4.62 -10.00 -19.89
CA ALA A 72 -3.25 -10.23 -20.40
C ALA A 72 -2.35 -8.97 -20.49
N LYS A 73 -2.92 -7.77 -20.39
CA LYS A 73 -2.20 -6.47 -20.34
C LYS A 73 -2.41 -5.73 -19.02
N ALA A 74 -2.94 -6.42 -18.02
CA ALA A 74 -3.30 -5.84 -16.75
C ALA A 74 -2.09 -5.37 -15.95
N ILE A 75 -2.30 -4.33 -15.15
CA ILE A 75 -1.32 -3.92 -14.13
C ILE A 75 -1.41 -4.74 -12.85
N ASN A 76 -2.51 -5.47 -12.65
CA ASN A 76 -2.68 -6.48 -11.60
C ASN A 76 -2.45 -5.91 -10.18
N SER A 77 -2.99 -4.73 -9.95
CA SER A 77 -2.77 -3.91 -8.77
C SER A 77 -3.78 -4.16 -7.64
N ILE A 78 -4.91 -4.82 -7.91
CA ILE A 78 -5.99 -5.06 -6.94
C ILE A 78 -6.18 -6.56 -6.75
N ILE A 79 -5.92 -7.02 -5.52
CA ILE A 79 -5.96 -8.44 -5.17
C ILE A 79 -7.35 -8.92 -4.78
N ALA A 80 -8.20 -8.02 -4.25
CA ALA A 80 -9.59 -8.31 -3.93
C ALA A 80 -10.47 -7.06 -4.12
N VAL A 81 -11.68 -7.25 -4.64
CA VAL A 81 -12.65 -6.17 -4.89
C VAL A 81 -13.82 -6.29 -3.91
N ASN A 82 -14.20 -5.19 -3.26
CA ASN A 82 -15.32 -5.12 -2.33
C ASN A 82 -16.62 -4.71 -3.05
N PHE A 83 -17.00 -5.36 -4.15
CA PHE A 83 -18.05 -4.82 -5.02
C PHE A 83 -19.38 -4.54 -4.27
N SER A 84 -19.94 -5.57 -3.63
CA SER A 84 -21.22 -5.44 -2.93
C SER A 84 -21.13 -4.54 -1.70
N GLY A 85 -20.06 -4.67 -0.90
CA GLY A 85 -19.86 -3.85 0.30
C GLY A 85 -19.65 -2.37 -0.02
N ALA A 86 -18.84 -2.07 -1.03
CA ALA A 86 -18.60 -0.71 -1.49
C ALA A 86 -19.88 -0.07 -2.05
N PHE A 87 -20.66 -0.81 -2.84
CA PHE A 87 -21.91 -0.31 -3.40
C PHE A 87 -22.95 0.02 -2.31
N ILE A 88 -23.15 -0.90 -1.35
CA ILE A 88 -24.08 -0.69 -0.23
C ILE A 88 -23.63 0.52 0.63
N ALA A 89 -22.34 0.62 0.93
CA ALA A 89 -21.80 1.74 1.69
C ALA A 89 -21.99 3.08 0.96
N ALA A 90 -21.75 3.11 -0.35
CA ALA A 90 -21.95 4.30 -1.17
C ALA A 90 -23.41 4.77 -1.19
N GLN A 91 -24.36 3.85 -1.35
CA GLN A 91 -25.79 4.18 -1.29
C GLN A 91 -26.21 4.73 0.09
N ALA A 92 -25.67 4.15 1.17
CA ALA A 92 -25.93 4.64 2.52
C ALA A 92 -25.40 6.07 2.72
N LEU A 93 -24.19 6.37 2.23
CA LEU A 93 -23.61 7.71 2.28
C LEU A 93 -24.41 8.70 1.40
N ASP A 94 -24.92 8.27 0.26
CA ASP A 94 -25.81 9.13 -0.55
C ASP A 94 -27.15 9.42 0.14
N ALA A 95 -27.69 8.47 0.89
CA ALA A 95 -28.86 8.72 1.73
C ALA A 95 -28.55 9.71 2.88
N GLU A 96 -27.38 9.60 3.51
CA GLU A 96 -26.91 10.57 4.50
C GLU A 96 -26.75 11.97 3.90
N ARG A 97 -26.13 12.08 2.72
CA ARG A 97 -26.01 13.33 1.96
C ARG A 97 -27.37 13.96 1.69
N LYS A 98 -28.35 13.18 1.20
CA LYS A 98 -29.72 13.66 0.94
C LYS A 98 -30.41 14.15 2.23
N ALA A 99 -30.08 13.53 3.37
CA ALA A 99 -30.57 13.93 4.69
C ALA A 99 -29.76 15.08 5.34
N GLY A 100 -28.77 15.66 4.65
CA GLY A 100 -27.92 16.73 5.18
C GLY A 100 -26.89 16.27 6.22
N LYS A 101 -26.61 14.98 6.32
CA LYS A 101 -25.70 14.36 7.32
C LYS A 101 -24.32 14.06 6.74
N LEU A 102 -23.63 15.09 6.24
CA LEU A 102 -22.27 14.93 5.71
C LEU A 102 -21.26 14.63 6.83
N ARG A 103 -20.34 13.70 6.56
CA ARG A 103 -19.27 13.29 7.51
C ARG A 103 -17.97 14.08 7.37
N GLY A 104 -17.91 15.01 6.41
CA GLY A 104 -16.74 15.85 6.14
C GLY A 104 -16.34 15.85 4.66
N PRO A 105 -15.13 16.33 4.34
CA PRO A 105 -14.66 16.50 2.95
C PRO A 105 -14.45 15.19 2.19
N LEU A 106 -14.34 14.05 2.90
CA LEU A 106 -14.11 12.73 2.33
C LEU A 106 -15.40 11.88 2.24
N HIS A 107 -16.56 12.47 2.50
CA HIS A 107 -17.83 11.77 2.49
C HIS A 107 -18.19 11.23 1.09
N GLY A 108 -18.34 9.91 0.98
CA GLY A 108 -18.61 9.21 -0.27
C GLY A 108 -17.38 8.89 -1.12
N VAL A 109 -16.17 9.22 -0.66
CA VAL A 109 -14.94 9.07 -1.44
C VAL A 109 -14.44 7.62 -1.38
N PRO A 110 -14.22 6.94 -2.52
CA PRO A 110 -13.66 5.59 -2.53
C PRO A 110 -12.17 5.56 -2.21
N ILE A 111 -11.69 4.48 -1.58
CA ILE A 111 -10.28 4.27 -1.24
C ILE A 111 -9.90 2.78 -1.28
N LEU A 112 -8.66 2.47 -1.68
CA LEU A 112 -8.08 1.12 -1.58
C LEU A 112 -7.22 0.97 -0.31
N LEU A 113 -7.16 -0.23 0.23
CA LEU A 113 -6.28 -0.59 1.34
C LEU A 113 -5.24 -1.58 0.86
N LYS A 114 -3.96 -1.44 1.23
CA LYS A 114 -2.99 -2.52 1.04
C LYS A 114 -3.47 -3.81 1.72
N ASP A 115 -3.22 -4.97 1.10
CA ASP A 115 -3.76 -6.25 1.56
C ASP A 115 -3.13 -6.85 2.83
N ASN A 116 -2.25 -6.10 3.51
CA ASN A 116 -1.84 -6.39 4.88
C ASN A 116 -2.70 -5.67 5.94
N ILE A 117 -3.71 -4.90 5.54
CA ILE A 117 -4.59 -4.16 6.46
C ILE A 117 -5.92 -4.89 6.62
N GLU A 118 -6.31 -5.23 7.84
CA GLU A 118 -7.64 -5.81 8.13
C GLU A 118 -8.79 -4.81 7.91
N SER A 119 -9.91 -5.35 7.43
CA SER A 119 -11.16 -4.63 7.18
C SER A 119 -12.33 -5.53 7.55
N ALA A 120 -13.43 -4.95 8.04
CA ALA A 120 -14.64 -5.67 8.39
C ALA A 120 -15.42 -6.21 7.16
N ASP A 121 -14.99 -5.87 5.95
CA ASP A 121 -15.58 -6.36 4.70
C ASP A 121 -15.34 -7.86 4.50
N ALA A 122 -16.12 -8.48 3.61
CA ALA A 122 -16.00 -9.89 3.22
C ALA A 122 -14.81 -10.14 2.27
N MET A 123 -13.64 -9.60 2.61
CA MET A 123 -12.37 -9.78 1.89
C MET A 123 -11.32 -10.30 2.85
N ALA A 124 -10.44 -11.17 2.37
CA ALA A 124 -9.32 -11.62 3.18
C ALA A 124 -8.29 -10.49 3.37
N THR A 125 -7.44 -10.63 4.39
CA THR A 125 -6.17 -9.91 4.53
C THR A 125 -5.07 -10.93 4.45
N THR A 126 -4.41 -11.01 3.29
CA THR A 126 -3.55 -12.15 2.94
C THR A 126 -2.07 -11.84 3.06
N ALA A 127 -1.69 -10.56 3.12
CA ALA A 127 -0.30 -10.11 2.88
C ALA A 127 0.30 -10.71 1.59
N GLY A 128 -0.54 -11.06 0.62
CA GLY A 128 -0.17 -11.70 -0.64
C GLY A 128 0.01 -13.22 -0.59
N SER A 129 -0.02 -13.85 0.59
CA SER A 129 0.28 -15.28 0.76
C SER A 129 -0.97 -16.16 0.81
N LEU A 130 -0.86 -17.34 0.21
CA LEU A 130 -1.89 -18.39 0.23
C LEU A 130 -2.15 -18.93 1.64
N ALA A 131 -1.20 -18.76 2.57
CA ALA A 131 -1.37 -19.14 3.99
C ALA A 131 -2.50 -18.36 4.68
N LEU A 132 -2.77 -17.14 4.21
CA LEU A 132 -3.77 -16.22 4.77
C LEU A 132 -4.95 -15.99 3.81
N LYS A 133 -5.10 -16.77 2.74
CA LYS A 133 -6.18 -16.58 1.74
C LYS A 133 -7.59 -16.61 2.33
N ASP A 134 -7.77 -17.31 3.45
CA ASP A 134 -9.05 -17.46 4.16
C ASP A 134 -9.14 -16.57 5.41
N ASN A 135 -8.18 -15.65 5.62
CA ASN A 135 -8.12 -14.73 6.76
C ASN A 135 -9.11 -13.56 6.63
N ILE A 136 -10.40 -13.89 6.65
CA ILE A 136 -11.52 -12.94 6.70
C ILE A 136 -11.89 -12.73 8.17
N THR A 137 -11.49 -11.59 8.73
CA THR A 137 -11.52 -11.34 10.18
C THR A 137 -12.79 -10.65 10.66
N GLY A 138 -13.51 -9.95 9.78
CA GLY A 138 -14.77 -9.28 10.13
C GLY A 138 -14.60 -8.08 11.08
N ARG A 139 -13.39 -7.53 11.17
CA ARG A 139 -13.06 -6.36 12.00
C ARG A 139 -12.20 -5.37 11.21
N ASP A 140 -12.43 -4.09 11.46
CA ASP A 140 -11.62 -3.01 10.89
C ASP A 140 -10.34 -2.83 11.71
N ALA A 141 -9.20 -2.60 11.03
CA ALA A 141 -8.09 -1.92 11.67
C ALA A 141 -8.53 -0.51 12.13
N PRO A 142 -7.96 0.07 13.21
CA PRO A 142 -8.41 1.37 13.72
C PRO A 142 -8.35 2.50 12.69
N LEU A 143 -7.37 2.48 11.77
CA LEU A 143 -7.32 3.44 10.66
C LEU A 143 -8.49 3.26 9.69
N VAL A 144 -8.93 2.02 9.42
CA VAL A 144 -10.03 1.71 8.50
C VAL A 144 -11.35 2.17 9.11
N LYS A 145 -11.54 1.94 10.41
CA LYS A 145 -12.68 2.50 11.15
C LYS A 145 -12.72 4.02 11.01
N ARG A 146 -11.60 4.71 11.18
CA ARG A 146 -11.53 6.18 11.03
C ARG A 146 -11.83 6.65 9.61
N LEU A 147 -11.38 5.93 8.57
CA LEU A 147 -11.76 6.22 7.18
C LEU A 147 -13.28 6.14 6.99
N ARG A 148 -13.94 5.11 7.55
CA ARG A 148 -15.41 5.00 7.51
C ARG A 148 -16.12 6.09 8.31
N ASP A 149 -15.57 6.45 9.47
CA ASP A 149 -16.10 7.54 10.30
C ASP A 149 -16.00 8.89 9.55
N ALA A 150 -14.95 9.09 8.73
CA ALA A 150 -14.82 10.21 7.79
C ALA A 150 -15.73 10.10 6.54
N GLY A 151 -16.45 8.98 6.40
CA GLY A 151 -17.39 8.72 5.30
C GLY A 151 -16.77 8.15 4.03
N MET A 152 -15.59 7.55 4.09
CA MET A 152 -14.98 6.92 2.91
C MET A 152 -15.53 5.51 2.65
N VAL A 153 -15.46 5.10 1.38
CA VAL A 153 -15.89 3.78 0.90
C VAL A 153 -14.68 2.91 0.59
N ILE A 154 -14.57 1.75 1.23
CA ILE A 154 -13.49 0.80 0.94
C ILE A 154 -13.79 0.05 -0.35
N LEU A 155 -13.06 0.34 -1.44
CA LEU A 155 -13.24 -0.29 -2.75
C LEU A 155 -12.73 -1.73 -2.80
N GLY A 156 -11.70 -2.05 -2.02
CA GLY A 156 -11.01 -3.31 -2.16
C GLY A 156 -9.63 -3.31 -1.50
N LYS A 157 -8.89 -4.39 -1.78
CA LYS A 157 -7.53 -4.61 -1.31
C LYS A 157 -6.56 -4.51 -2.48
N ALA A 158 -5.51 -3.72 -2.31
CA ALA A 158 -4.44 -3.56 -3.28
C ALA A 158 -3.35 -4.63 -3.05
N ASN A 159 -2.85 -5.20 -4.14
CA ASN A 159 -1.77 -6.18 -4.14
C ASN A 159 -0.46 -5.55 -3.60
N LEU A 160 0.48 -6.38 -3.18
CA LEU A 160 1.74 -5.99 -2.56
C LEU A 160 2.85 -6.97 -2.92
N SER A 161 4.11 -6.58 -2.69
CA SER A 161 5.16 -7.58 -2.49
C SER A 161 4.77 -8.47 -1.31
N GLU A 162 4.76 -9.77 -1.50
CA GLU A 162 4.35 -10.73 -0.48
C GLU A 162 5.07 -10.53 0.85
N TRP A 163 4.33 -10.63 1.96
CA TRP A 163 4.82 -10.37 3.32
C TRP A 163 5.53 -9.02 3.44
N ALA A 164 5.01 -8.01 2.73
CA ALA A 164 5.59 -6.69 2.69
C ALA A 164 7.09 -6.67 2.30
N ASN A 165 7.50 -7.61 1.43
CA ASN A 165 8.85 -7.79 0.87
C ASN A 165 9.91 -8.36 1.84
N ILE A 166 9.55 -8.84 3.03
CA ILE A 166 10.52 -9.39 4.01
C ILE A 166 10.68 -10.92 3.94
N ARG A 167 10.32 -11.54 2.81
CA ARG A 167 10.43 -13.00 2.64
C ARG A 167 11.80 -13.46 2.17
N SER A 168 12.40 -12.77 1.20
CA SER A 168 13.66 -13.16 0.55
C SER A 168 14.49 -11.94 0.15
N ASN A 169 15.81 -12.10 0.08
CA ASN A 169 16.72 -11.09 -0.48
C ASN A 169 16.76 -11.11 -2.03
N HIS A 170 16.07 -12.06 -2.66
CA HIS A 170 15.90 -12.17 -4.12
C HIS A 170 14.45 -11.89 -4.55
N SER A 171 13.68 -11.21 -3.68
CA SER A 171 12.27 -10.89 -3.94
C SER A 171 12.09 -10.06 -5.20
N ILE A 172 10.91 -10.20 -5.82
CA ILE A 172 10.46 -9.36 -6.92
C ILE A 172 9.41 -8.39 -6.35
N SER A 173 9.70 -7.09 -6.40
CA SER A 173 8.76 -6.07 -5.94
C SER A 173 7.41 -6.16 -6.65
N GLY A 174 6.33 -6.19 -5.86
CA GLY A 174 4.96 -6.30 -6.34
C GLY A 174 4.50 -7.69 -6.72
N TRP A 175 5.30 -8.74 -6.54
CA TRP A 175 4.81 -10.12 -6.70
C TRP A 175 4.26 -10.68 -5.39
N SER A 176 3.14 -11.42 -5.50
CA SER A 176 2.63 -12.28 -4.44
C SER A 176 1.99 -13.57 -4.98
N ALA A 177 1.93 -14.63 -4.18
CA ALA A 177 1.34 -15.90 -4.60
C ALA A 177 -0.17 -15.79 -4.89
N VAL A 178 -0.90 -14.98 -4.11
CA VAL A 178 -2.34 -14.73 -4.29
C VAL A 178 -2.59 -13.77 -5.44
N GLY A 179 -1.84 -12.66 -5.49
CA GLY A 179 -2.13 -11.54 -6.38
C GLY A 179 -1.36 -11.56 -7.69
N GLY A 180 -0.28 -12.33 -7.82
CA GLY A 180 0.64 -12.25 -8.96
C GLY A 180 1.48 -10.96 -8.95
N THR A 181 2.11 -10.62 -10.09
CA THR A 181 3.00 -9.45 -10.20
C THR A 181 2.24 -8.17 -10.56
N VAL A 182 2.38 -7.14 -9.74
CA VAL A 182 1.98 -5.76 -10.06
C VAL A 182 2.95 -5.15 -11.08
N ARG A 183 2.41 -4.49 -12.11
CA ARG A 183 3.21 -3.79 -13.12
C ARG A 183 3.08 -2.27 -12.99
N ASN A 184 4.15 -1.56 -13.31
CA ASN A 184 4.13 -0.10 -13.35
C ASN A 184 3.24 0.40 -14.52
N PRO A 185 2.24 1.25 -14.29
CA PRO A 185 1.34 1.71 -15.34
C PRO A 185 2.02 2.65 -16.35
N TYR A 186 3.18 3.24 -16.03
CA TYR A 186 3.93 4.04 -17.01
C TYR A 186 4.56 3.14 -18.08
N VAL A 187 5.17 2.03 -17.65
CA VAL A 187 5.77 1.02 -18.53
C VAL A 187 5.60 -0.39 -17.91
N LEU A 188 4.87 -1.26 -18.62
CA LEU A 188 4.31 -2.51 -18.10
C LEU A 188 5.33 -3.64 -17.86
N ASP A 189 6.55 -3.52 -18.39
CA ASP A 189 7.67 -4.43 -18.09
C ASP A 189 8.58 -3.89 -16.96
N ARG A 190 8.17 -2.81 -16.29
CA ARG A 190 8.89 -2.21 -15.16
C ARG A 190 8.19 -2.46 -13.83
N SER A 191 9.01 -2.55 -12.79
CA SER A 191 8.59 -2.72 -11.40
C SER A 191 7.77 -1.51 -10.93
N ALA A 192 6.72 -1.78 -10.15
CA ALA A 192 5.99 -0.75 -9.42
C ALA A 192 6.66 -0.37 -8.09
N CYS A 193 7.89 -0.85 -7.83
CA CYS A 193 8.51 -0.94 -6.51
C CYS A 193 7.58 -1.65 -5.51
N GLY A 194 7.87 -1.55 -4.22
CA GLY A 194 7.10 -2.22 -3.19
C GLY A 194 7.51 -1.76 -1.80
N SER A 195 6.87 -2.28 -0.76
CA SER A 195 5.84 -3.33 -0.86
C SER A 195 4.43 -2.82 -1.13
N SER A 196 4.11 -1.54 -1.02
CA SER A 196 2.76 -1.02 -1.35
C SER A 196 2.53 -0.86 -2.87
N SER A 197 2.95 -1.84 -3.64
CA SER A 197 3.02 -1.84 -5.11
C SER A 197 1.67 -1.58 -5.75
N GLY A 198 0.65 -2.36 -5.37
CA GLY A 198 -0.70 -2.22 -5.91
C GLY A 198 -1.36 -0.90 -5.52
N SER A 199 -1.08 -0.39 -4.31
CA SER A 199 -1.59 0.92 -3.87
C SER A 199 -1.04 2.04 -4.76
N GLY A 200 0.27 2.00 -5.07
CA GLY A 200 0.90 2.93 -6.00
C GLY A 200 0.37 2.79 -7.43
N ALA A 201 0.42 1.59 -8.00
CA ALA A 201 0.01 1.34 -9.38
C ALA A 201 -1.47 1.67 -9.63
N ALA A 202 -2.38 1.29 -8.72
CA ALA A 202 -3.81 1.53 -8.85
C ALA A 202 -4.15 3.03 -8.88
N VAL A 203 -3.56 3.81 -7.95
CA VAL A 203 -3.81 5.26 -7.87
C VAL A 203 -3.22 5.99 -9.08
N ALA A 204 -2.02 5.58 -9.53
CA ALA A 204 -1.38 6.15 -10.70
C ALA A 204 -2.16 5.88 -11.99
N ALA A 205 -2.70 4.67 -12.15
CA ALA A 205 -3.53 4.25 -13.28
C ALA A 205 -4.97 4.81 -13.26
N GLY A 206 -5.37 5.48 -12.18
CA GLY A 206 -6.70 6.05 -12.02
C GLY A 206 -7.79 5.01 -11.69
N LEU A 207 -7.41 3.90 -11.06
CA LEU A 207 -8.32 2.82 -10.62
C LEU A 207 -8.90 3.06 -9.22
N ALA A 208 -8.29 3.97 -8.46
CA ALA A 208 -8.84 4.54 -7.25
C ALA A 208 -8.35 5.99 -7.12
N PRO A 209 -9.09 6.86 -6.42
CA PRO A 209 -8.65 8.23 -6.25
C PRO A 209 -7.50 8.34 -5.24
N ALA A 210 -7.40 7.40 -4.28
CA ALA A 210 -6.36 7.30 -3.27
C ALA A 210 -6.24 5.85 -2.74
N ALA A 211 -5.15 5.57 -2.03
CA ALA A 211 -4.94 4.30 -1.33
C ALA A 211 -4.19 4.51 0.00
N ILE A 212 -4.27 3.51 0.88
CA ILE A 212 -3.42 3.38 2.06
C ILE A 212 -2.35 2.33 1.80
N GLY A 213 -1.08 2.72 1.95
CA GLY A 213 0.07 1.82 2.01
C GLY A 213 0.57 1.61 3.44
N THR A 214 1.59 0.76 3.58
CA THR A 214 2.34 0.60 4.84
C THR A 214 3.83 0.63 4.55
N GLU A 215 4.62 1.21 5.47
CA GLU A 215 6.06 1.32 5.35
C GLU A 215 6.77 0.85 6.61
N THR A 216 7.78 0.00 6.39
CA THR A 216 8.82 -0.39 7.36
C THR A 216 10.11 0.32 6.99
N ASP A 217 10.56 0.15 5.74
CA ASP A 217 11.55 0.99 5.05
C ASP A 217 11.13 1.10 3.57
N GLY A 218 10.90 2.33 3.08
CA GLY A 218 10.61 2.67 1.69
C GLY A 218 9.28 2.18 1.11
N SER A 219 8.53 1.33 1.82
CA SER A 219 7.37 0.62 1.28
C SER A 219 6.12 1.46 0.98
N ILE A 220 6.09 2.76 1.30
CA ILE A 220 5.13 3.77 0.82
C ILE A 220 5.83 4.72 -0.16
N THR A 221 6.99 5.26 0.22
CA THR A 221 7.67 6.34 -0.50
C THR A 221 8.35 5.88 -1.79
N CYS A 222 8.96 4.69 -1.82
CA CYS A 222 9.49 4.11 -3.06
C CYS A 222 8.40 3.84 -4.10
N PRO A 223 7.33 3.05 -3.81
CA PRO A 223 6.27 2.83 -4.79
C PRO A 223 5.50 4.12 -5.11
N ALA A 224 5.42 5.12 -4.23
CA ALA A 224 4.87 6.42 -4.60
C ALA A 224 5.76 7.13 -5.63
N ALA A 225 7.07 7.25 -5.39
CA ALA A 225 8.00 7.90 -6.32
C ALA A 225 8.01 7.22 -7.69
N ILE A 226 8.09 5.89 -7.71
CA ILE A 226 8.17 5.04 -8.92
C ILE A 226 6.89 5.08 -9.76
N ASN A 227 5.74 5.35 -9.13
CA ASN A 227 4.45 5.49 -9.81
C ASN A 227 4.00 6.95 -9.94
N GLY A 228 4.90 7.92 -9.74
CA GLY A 228 4.63 9.35 -9.95
C GLY A 228 3.56 9.90 -9.01
N LEU A 229 3.56 9.48 -7.75
CA LEU A 229 2.59 9.85 -6.72
C LEU A 229 3.22 10.61 -5.56
N VAL A 230 2.35 11.21 -4.77
CA VAL A 230 2.65 11.65 -3.41
C VAL A 230 2.49 10.47 -2.47
N GLY A 231 3.49 10.21 -1.64
CA GLY A 231 3.44 9.19 -0.59
C GLY A 231 3.98 9.75 0.71
N LEU A 232 3.24 9.58 1.80
CA LEU A 232 3.67 10.02 3.12
C LEU A 232 3.78 8.83 4.08
N LYS A 233 5.00 8.58 4.55
CA LYS A 233 5.23 7.80 5.76
C LYS A 233 5.18 8.76 6.96
N PRO A 234 4.20 8.65 7.88
CA PRO A 234 4.19 9.50 9.07
C PRO A 234 5.24 9.04 10.11
N THR A 235 5.34 9.80 11.19
CA THR A 235 6.05 9.39 12.41
C THR A 235 5.44 8.10 12.94
N VAL A 236 6.28 7.15 13.32
CA VAL A 236 5.86 5.90 13.95
C VAL A 236 5.12 6.24 15.24
N GLY A 237 3.85 5.87 15.29
CA GLY A 237 2.94 6.23 16.39
C GLY A 237 1.88 7.28 16.04
N LEU A 238 1.94 7.97 14.90
CA LEU A 238 0.85 8.89 14.52
C LEU A 238 -0.44 8.13 14.11
N VAL A 239 -0.27 6.97 13.49
CA VAL A 239 -1.34 6.09 12.99
C VAL A 239 -1.17 4.72 13.64
N SER A 240 -2.26 4.19 14.20
CA SER A 240 -2.26 2.84 14.78
C SER A 240 -1.91 1.75 13.77
N ARG A 241 -1.09 0.79 14.21
CA ARG A 241 -0.70 -0.42 13.48
C ARG A 241 -1.53 -1.65 13.87
N THR A 242 -2.50 -1.52 14.78
CA THR A 242 -3.36 -2.63 15.19
C THR A 242 -4.10 -3.24 14.00
N HIS A 243 -4.11 -4.57 13.93
CA HIS A 243 -4.72 -5.35 12.84
C HIS A 243 -4.12 -5.07 11.45
N ILE A 244 -2.84 -4.72 11.40
CA ILE A 244 -2.01 -4.78 10.20
C ILE A 244 -1.07 -5.98 10.34
N VAL A 245 -0.90 -6.79 9.29
CA VAL A 245 0.12 -7.86 9.27
C VAL A 245 1.49 -7.18 9.39
N PRO A 246 2.25 -7.43 10.48
CA PRO A 246 3.41 -6.61 10.82
C PRO A 246 4.71 -7.12 10.17
N ILE A 247 5.72 -6.24 10.18
CA ILE A 247 7.14 -6.61 10.10
C ILE A 247 7.84 -6.19 11.40
N SER A 248 7.74 -4.92 11.78
CA SER A 248 8.53 -4.33 12.86
C SER A 248 7.73 -3.25 13.59
N HIS A 249 7.32 -3.50 14.82
CA HIS A 249 6.66 -2.47 15.62
C HIS A 249 7.52 -1.22 15.87
N SER A 250 8.84 -1.29 15.68
CA SER A 250 9.75 -0.15 15.79
C SER A 250 9.74 0.79 14.58
N GLN A 251 9.31 0.32 13.41
CA GLN A 251 9.39 1.06 12.15
C GLN A 251 8.07 1.15 11.38
N ASP A 252 7.18 0.18 11.58
CA ASP A 252 5.93 0.07 10.83
C ASP A 252 5.00 1.25 11.07
N THR A 253 4.47 1.76 9.97
CA THR A 253 3.32 2.66 9.96
C THR A 253 2.53 2.55 8.67
N ALA A 254 1.22 2.79 8.75
CA ALA A 254 0.40 3.04 7.58
C ALA A 254 0.51 4.52 7.14
N GLY A 255 0.20 4.80 5.87
CA GLY A 255 0.22 6.17 5.35
C GLY A 255 -0.46 6.32 3.99
N PRO A 256 -0.85 7.55 3.62
CA PRO A 256 -1.57 7.81 2.39
C PRO A 256 -0.66 7.78 1.15
N MET A 257 -1.21 7.25 0.06
CA MET A 257 -0.66 7.31 -1.30
C MET A 257 -1.69 7.96 -2.23
N THR A 258 -1.34 9.10 -2.81
CA THR A 258 -2.30 9.97 -3.52
C THR A 258 -1.64 10.68 -4.71
N ARG A 259 -2.45 11.29 -5.57
CA ARG A 259 -1.92 12.09 -6.69
C ARG A 259 -1.49 13.50 -6.29
N THR A 260 -1.99 14.01 -5.15
CA THR A 260 -1.72 15.38 -4.71
C THR A 260 -1.41 15.46 -3.22
N VAL A 261 -0.61 16.45 -2.82
CA VAL A 261 -0.28 16.67 -1.40
C VAL A 261 -1.51 17.03 -0.58
N THR A 262 -2.46 17.75 -1.17
CA THR A 262 -3.76 18.06 -0.53
C THR A 262 -4.53 16.79 -0.17
N ASP A 263 -4.59 15.83 -1.08
CA ASP A 263 -5.29 14.56 -0.86
C ASP A 263 -4.60 13.73 0.22
N ALA A 264 -3.26 13.69 0.24
CA ALA A 264 -2.50 13.05 1.30
C ALA A 264 -2.79 13.67 2.68
N ALA A 265 -2.86 15.00 2.76
CA ALA A 265 -3.14 15.74 3.99
C ALA A 265 -4.56 15.47 4.52
N LEU A 266 -5.57 15.41 3.63
CA LEU A 266 -6.95 15.06 4.00
C LEU A 266 -7.03 13.65 4.56
N ILE A 267 -6.37 12.68 3.94
CA ILE A 267 -6.39 11.29 4.41
C ILE A 267 -5.62 11.15 5.71
N LEU A 268 -4.45 11.79 5.87
CA LEU A 268 -3.71 11.77 7.13
C LEU A 268 -4.56 12.31 8.29
N THR A 269 -5.29 13.40 8.05
CA THR A 269 -6.22 13.98 9.02
C THR A 269 -7.28 12.97 9.47
N ALA A 270 -7.78 12.14 8.54
CA ALA A 270 -8.76 11.11 8.88
C ALA A 270 -8.14 9.97 9.70
N ILE A 271 -6.96 9.47 9.33
CA ILE A 271 -6.42 8.23 9.92
C ILE A 271 -5.61 8.42 11.22
N ALA A 272 -5.13 9.63 11.49
CA ALA A 272 -4.30 9.91 12.66
C ALA A 272 -5.08 9.83 13.99
N GLY A 273 -4.45 9.25 15.02
CA GLY A 273 -5.00 9.25 16.37
C GLY A 273 -4.61 8.04 17.20
N SER A 274 -4.85 8.16 18.50
CA SER A 274 -4.44 7.15 19.48
C SER A 274 -5.26 5.86 19.39
N ASP A 275 -4.64 4.76 19.79
CA ASP A 275 -5.26 3.46 19.93
C ASP A 275 -4.68 2.79 21.18
N PRO A 276 -5.50 2.48 22.21
CA PRO A 276 -5.02 1.81 23.41
C PRO A 276 -4.36 0.46 23.17
N ALA A 277 -4.66 -0.22 22.06
CA ALA A 277 -4.02 -1.49 21.69
C ALA A 277 -2.62 -1.31 21.07
N ASP A 278 -2.24 -0.08 20.71
CA ASP A 278 -0.95 0.25 20.11
C ASP A 278 -0.23 1.34 20.92
N ALA A 279 0.67 0.91 21.80
CA ALA A 279 1.39 1.78 22.72
C ALA A 279 2.20 2.90 22.03
N ALA A 280 2.61 2.71 20.77
CA ALA A 280 3.31 3.75 20.01
C ALA A 280 2.44 5.00 19.79
N THR A 281 1.11 4.85 19.85
CA THR A 281 0.15 5.91 19.53
C THR A 281 -0.26 6.81 20.69
N LYS A 282 0.34 6.60 21.87
CA LYS A 282 0.11 7.40 23.09
C LYS A 282 0.08 8.92 22.83
N GLU A 283 0.99 9.42 21.99
CA GLU A 283 1.12 10.86 21.72
C GLU A 283 0.27 11.34 20.54
N ALA A 284 -0.34 10.43 19.76
CA ALA A 284 -0.96 10.76 18.48
C ALA A 284 -2.03 11.86 18.58
N ASP A 285 -2.90 11.81 19.58
CA ASP A 285 -3.97 12.80 19.73
C ASP A 285 -3.47 14.20 20.12
N ALA A 286 -2.31 14.28 20.79
CA ALA A 286 -1.67 15.56 21.10
C ALA A 286 -0.88 16.13 19.91
N ARG A 287 -0.53 15.29 18.93
CA ARG A 287 0.27 15.66 17.75
C ARG A 287 -0.57 15.85 16.49
N LYS A 288 -1.70 15.16 16.37
CA LYS A 288 -2.56 15.25 15.19
C LYS A 288 -3.21 16.62 15.06
N THR A 289 -3.45 17.02 13.83
CA THR A 289 -4.14 18.26 13.48
C THR A 289 -4.90 18.08 12.17
N ASP A 290 -5.62 19.10 11.73
CA ASP A 290 -6.09 19.18 10.35
C ASP A 290 -4.91 19.56 9.44
N TYR A 291 -4.33 18.54 8.82
CA TYR A 291 -3.14 18.70 7.99
C TYR A 291 -3.44 19.41 6.67
N ALA A 292 -4.69 19.44 6.22
CA ALA A 292 -5.08 20.10 4.97
C ALA A 292 -5.29 21.61 5.16
N LYS A 293 -5.68 22.05 6.37
CA LYS A 293 -5.95 23.46 6.68
C LYS A 293 -4.72 24.36 6.59
N GLY A 294 -3.53 23.83 6.83
CA GLY A 294 -2.26 24.59 6.89
C GLY A 294 -1.49 24.71 5.58
N LEU A 295 -2.03 24.20 4.47
CA LEU A 295 -1.33 24.18 3.19
C LEU A 295 -1.25 25.59 2.55
N ASP A 296 -0.03 26.04 2.29
CA ASP A 296 0.31 27.38 1.83
C ASP A 296 1.33 27.27 0.69
N LYS A 297 1.03 27.92 -0.45
CA LYS A 297 1.90 27.95 -1.62
C LYS A 297 3.22 28.68 -1.37
N SER A 298 3.30 29.48 -0.31
CA SER A 298 4.48 30.25 0.07
C SER A 298 5.36 29.56 1.14
N ALA A 299 5.05 28.33 1.53
CA ALA A 299 5.73 27.62 2.63
C ALA A 299 7.24 27.40 2.44
N LEU A 300 7.75 27.52 1.21
CA LEU A 300 9.18 27.44 0.90
C LEU A 300 9.92 28.78 1.11
N LYS A 301 9.22 29.89 1.30
CA LYS A 301 9.84 31.21 1.41
C LYS A 301 10.57 31.37 2.73
N GLY A 302 11.89 31.59 2.66
CA GLY A 302 12.72 31.90 3.82
C GLY A 302 13.08 30.71 4.69
N VAL A 303 12.74 29.48 4.26
CA VAL A 303 13.16 28.26 4.96
C VAL A 303 14.52 27.80 4.47
N THR A 304 15.23 27.05 5.32
CA THR A 304 16.47 26.37 4.94
C THR A 304 16.21 24.87 4.79
N LEU A 305 16.71 24.27 3.71
CA LEU A 305 16.62 22.84 3.43
C LEU A 305 18.02 22.25 3.28
N ALA A 306 18.26 21.11 3.91
CA ALA A 306 19.50 20.36 3.77
C ALA A 306 19.42 19.47 2.51
N VAL A 307 20.40 19.55 1.62
CA VAL A 307 20.46 18.75 0.39
C VAL A 307 21.37 17.56 0.62
N ALA A 308 20.79 16.36 0.76
CA ALA A 308 21.55 15.13 1.00
C ALA A 308 22.18 14.60 -0.29
N ARG A 309 23.38 15.10 -0.63
CA ARG A 309 24.14 14.69 -1.82
C ARG A 309 24.63 13.24 -1.74
N PHE A 310 24.71 12.66 -0.54
CA PHE A 310 25.04 11.25 -0.36
C PHE A 310 23.97 10.29 -0.90
N TYR A 311 22.78 10.79 -1.27
CA TYR A 311 21.75 10.04 -2.01
C TYR A 311 21.73 10.34 -3.52
N THR A 312 22.88 10.69 -4.12
CA THR A 312 23.01 10.96 -5.56
C THR A 312 24.10 10.08 -6.18
N GLY A 313 24.21 10.05 -7.51
CA GLY A 313 25.29 9.37 -8.23
C GLY A 313 24.99 7.93 -8.66
N TYR A 314 23.84 7.36 -8.27
CA TYR A 314 23.39 6.05 -8.75
C TYR A 314 22.57 6.12 -10.06
N SER A 315 22.15 7.30 -10.50
CA SER A 315 21.40 7.49 -11.75
C SER A 315 21.60 8.90 -12.31
N PRO A 316 22.40 9.06 -13.39
CA PRO A 316 22.64 10.37 -13.99
C PRO A 316 21.36 11.12 -14.41
N GLY A 317 20.35 10.39 -14.89
CA GLY A 317 19.06 10.97 -15.25
C GLY A 317 18.30 11.48 -14.02
N THR A 318 18.31 10.73 -12.92
CA THR A 318 17.68 11.16 -11.67
C THR A 318 18.40 12.36 -11.08
N ASP A 319 19.74 12.35 -11.10
CA ASP A 319 20.57 13.45 -10.62
C ASP A 319 20.27 14.75 -11.40
N ALA A 320 20.12 14.66 -12.73
CA ALA A 320 19.75 15.81 -13.56
C ALA A 320 18.35 16.38 -13.22
N VAL A 321 17.36 15.51 -12.99
CA VAL A 321 16.01 15.92 -12.56
C VAL A 321 16.07 16.53 -11.15
N PHE A 322 16.88 15.98 -10.26
CA PHE A 322 17.07 16.50 -8.92
C PHE A 322 17.70 17.89 -8.93
N GLU A 323 18.72 18.15 -9.75
CA GLU A 323 19.27 19.50 -9.92
C GLU A 323 18.23 20.51 -10.39
N GLN A 324 17.29 20.08 -11.24
CA GLN A 324 16.16 20.94 -11.63
C GLN A 324 15.22 21.19 -10.45
N ALA A 325 14.88 20.16 -9.66
CA ALA A 325 14.06 20.33 -8.47
C ALA A 325 14.69 21.28 -7.44
N LEU A 326 16.01 21.25 -7.26
CA LEU A 326 16.73 22.18 -6.38
C LEU A 326 16.65 23.63 -6.89
N LYS A 327 16.67 23.86 -8.21
CA LYS A 327 16.43 25.19 -8.79
C LYS A 327 15.00 25.65 -8.53
N ASP A 328 14.02 24.76 -8.69
CA ASP A 328 12.61 25.06 -8.42
C ASP A 328 12.40 25.45 -6.94
N LEU A 329 13.01 24.71 -5.99
CA LEU A 329 12.98 25.05 -4.56
C LEU A 329 13.59 26.43 -4.27
N LYS A 330 14.76 26.74 -4.85
CA LYS A 330 15.40 28.06 -4.71
C LYS A 330 14.52 29.17 -5.29
N ALA A 331 13.86 28.92 -6.42
CA ALA A 331 12.96 29.89 -7.05
C ALA A 331 11.73 30.21 -6.17
N GLN A 332 11.30 29.27 -5.33
CA GLN A 332 10.25 29.48 -4.33
C GLN A 332 10.76 30.14 -3.03
N GLY A 333 12.04 30.49 -2.95
CA GLY A 333 12.62 31.24 -1.84
C GLY A 333 13.27 30.39 -0.75
N ALA A 334 13.53 29.10 -0.99
CA ALA A 334 14.25 28.24 -0.06
C ALA A 334 15.76 28.45 -0.16
N THR A 335 16.43 28.47 0.99
CA THR A 335 17.89 28.39 1.10
C THR A 335 18.31 26.94 1.13
N LEU A 336 19.31 26.55 0.32
CA LEU A 336 19.77 25.17 0.24
C LEU A 336 21.18 25.03 0.82
N VAL A 337 21.39 24.09 1.73
CA VAL A 337 22.68 23.78 2.34
C VAL A 337 23.06 22.33 2.05
N GLU A 338 24.20 22.10 1.41
CA GLU A 338 24.58 20.76 0.98
C GLU A 338 25.20 19.92 2.11
N VAL A 339 24.78 18.66 2.20
CA VAL A 339 25.38 17.62 3.03
C VAL A 339 25.97 16.57 2.12
N LYS A 340 27.30 16.53 2.05
CA LYS A 340 28.02 15.74 1.04
C LYS A 340 28.13 14.26 1.36
N THR A 341 28.28 13.94 2.64
CA THR A 341 28.62 12.60 3.10
C THR A 341 27.88 12.27 4.38
N PHE A 342 27.39 11.04 4.47
CA PHE A 342 26.82 10.45 5.67
C PHE A 342 27.00 8.93 5.55
N ASP A 343 27.35 8.24 6.63
CA ASP A 343 27.56 6.78 6.61
C ASP A 343 26.35 6.07 7.22
N GLU A 344 25.52 5.47 6.35
CA GLU A 344 24.37 4.67 6.77
C GLU A 344 24.73 3.21 7.08
N GLY A 345 25.96 2.77 6.83
CA GLY A 345 26.38 1.38 7.00
C GLY A 345 26.10 0.82 8.41
N PRO A 346 26.42 1.54 9.50
CA PRO A 346 26.06 1.14 10.86
C PRO A 346 24.56 1.05 11.11
N ILE A 347 23.76 1.92 10.47
CA ILE A 347 22.30 1.96 10.60
C ILE A 347 21.69 0.70 9.98
N GLY A 348 22.04 0.38 8.73
CA GLY A 348 21.50 -0.80 8.05
C GLY A 348 21.87 -2.13 8.74
N LYS A 349 23.05 -2.20 9.37
CA LYS A 349 23.43 -3.36 10.19
C LYS A 349 22.54 -3.52 11.41
N ALA A 350 22.27 -2.43 12.13
CA ALA A 350 21.41 -2.43 13.29
C ALA A 350 19.95 -2.76 12.90
N GLU A 351 19.44 -2.11 11.86
CA GLU A 351 18.11 -2.35 11.31
C GLU A 351 17.90 -3.82 10.96
N GLY A 352 18.85 -4.47 10.28
CA GLY A 352 18.70 -5.89 9.93
C GLY A 352 18.46 -6.79 11.15
N VAL A 353 19.15 -6.55 12.26
CA VAL A 353 18.93 -7.30 13.52
C VAL A 353 17.53 -7.02 14.09
N VAL A 354 17.12 -5.75 14.10
CA VAL A 354 15.81 -5.32 14.60
C VAL A 354 14.69 -5.96 13.79
N LEU A 355 14.70 -5.80 12.46
CA LEU A 355 13.63 -6.30 11.59
C LEU A 355 13.47 -7.82 11.69
N TYR A 356 14.56 -8.60 11.67
CA TYR A 356 14.44 -10.06 11.77
C TYR A 356 13.96 -10.54 13.14
N THR A 357 14.34 -9.84 14.20
CA THR A 357 13.90 -10.20 15.56
C THR A 357 12.43 -9.85 15.76
N GLU A 358 12.03 -8.64 15.36
CA GLU A 358 10.65 -8.18 15.46
C GLU A 358 9.72 -8.97 14.54
N LEU A 359 10.14 -9.28 13.31
CA LEU A 359 9.34 -10.09 12.38
C LEU A 359 8.93 -11.42 13.01
N LYS A 360 9.87 -12.15 13.62
CA LYS A 360 9.55 -13.43 14.26
C LYS A 360 8.49 -13.26 15.34
N VAL A 361 8.67 -12.30 16.23
CA VAL A 361 7.82 -12.17 17.42
C VAL A 361 6.46 -11.54 17.05
N ASP A 362 6.46 -10.44 16.31
CA ASP A 362 5.26 -9.70 15.92
C ASP A 362 4.37 -10.52 14.96
N LEU A 363 4.97 -11.21 13.99
CA LEU A 363 4.20 -12.05 13.08
C LEU A 363 3.60 -13.26 13.78
N ASN A 364 4.32 -13.90 14.72
CA ASN A 364 3.75 -14.96 15.55
C ASN A 364 2.54 -14.45 16.34
N ALA A 365 2.64 -13.26 16.95
CA ALA A 365 1.54 -12.67 17.69
C ALA A 365 0.33 -12.38 16.79
N TYR A 366 0.55 -11.82 15.60
CA TYR A 366 -0.51 -11.58 14.62
C TYR A 366 -1.18 -12.89 14.19
N LEU A 367 -0.41 -13.89 13.76
CA LEU A 367 -0.92 -15.18 13.34
C LEU A 367 -1.72 -15.86 14.46
N ALA A 368 -1.23 -15.81 15.70
CA ALA A 368 -1.93 -16.33 16.87
C ALA A 368 -3.27 -15.62 17.17
N SER A 369 -3.46 -14.39 16.68
CA SER A 369 -4.72 -13.64 16.84
C SER A 369 -5.80 -13.96 15.79
N THR A 370 -5.44 -14.66 14.72
CA THR A 370 -6.38 -15.04 13.63
C THR A 370 -7.24 -16.24 14.03
N ASP A 371 -8.36 -16.48 13.33
CA ASP A 371 -9.24 -17.63 13.57
C ASP A 371 -8.51 -18.96 13.24
N PRO A 372 -8.23 -19.82 14.24
CA PRO A 372 -7.50 -21.08 14.01
C PRO A 372 -8.26 -22.09 13.15
N LYS A 373 -9.57 -21.89 12.93
CA LYS A 373 -10.33 -22.72 11.98
C LYS A 373 -10.00 -22.37 10.54
N LYS A 374 -9.71 -21.10 10.25
CA LYS A 374 -9.42 -20.59 8.89
C LYS A 374 -7.91 -20.53 8.60
N VAL A 375 -7.12 -20.05 9.56
CA VAL A 375 -5.67 -19.87 9.41
C VAL A 375 -4.93 -20.90 10.25
N LYS A 376 -4.31 -21.88 9.58
CA LYS A 376 -3.60 -23.00 10.22
C LYS A 376 -2.16 -22.68 10.59
N THR A 377 -1.52 -21.76 9.86
CA THR A 377 -0.16 -21.29 10.16
C THR A 377 -0.22 -20.31 11.34
N ARG A 378 0.26 -20.73 12.51
CA ARG A 378 0.17 -19.96 13.76
C ARG A 378 1.48 -19.26 14.11
N THR A 379 2.56 -19.64 13.46
CA THR A 379 3.92 -19.13 13.70
C THR A 379 4.69 -18.96 12.39
N LEU A 380 5.80 -18.23 12.44
CA LEU A 380 6.77 -18.11 11.35
C LEU A 380 7.36 -19.47 10.97
N ALA A 381 7.58 -20.37 11.93
CA ALA A 381 7.94 -21.77 11.63
C ALA A 381 6.86 -22.49 10.80
N ASP A 382 5.59 -22.29 11.12
CA ASP A 382 4.49 -22.88 10.33
C ASP A 382 4.44 -22.26 8.92
N LEU A 383 4.69 -20.97 8.77
CA LEU A 383 4.77 -20.32 7.46
C LEU A 383 5.92 -20.88 6.62
N ILE A 384 7.11 -21.06 7.22
CA ILE A 384 8.27 -21.67 6.54
C ILE A 384 7.93 -23.07 6.03
N ALA A 385 7.29 -23.88 6.88
CA ALA A 385 6.84 -25.23 6.52
C ALA A 385 5.73 -25.22 5.46
N PHE A 386 4.76 -24.31 5.56
CA PHE A 386 3.69 -24.13 4.58
C PHE A 386 4.24 -23.79 3.21
N ASN A 387 5.18 -22.83 3.13
CA ASN A 387 5.81 -22.43 1.87
C ASN A 387 6.58 -23.58 1.24
N ALA A 388 7.32 -24.35 2.04
CA ALA A 388 8.04 -25.53 1.55
C ALA A 388 7.09 -26.61 0.97
N ALA A 389 5.86 -26.69 1.47
CA ALA A 389 4.83 -27.59 0.98
C ALA A 389 3.94 -26.99 -0.13
N THR A 390 4.10 -25.71 -0.47
CA THR A 390 3.24 -24.97 -1.40
C THR A 390 4.08 -24.37 -2.53
N PRO A 391 4.33 -25.10 -3.64
CA PRO A 391 5.23 -24.66 -4.70
C PRO A 391 4.96 -23.27 -5.27
N LYS A 392 3.70 -22.82 -5.26
CA LYS A 392 3.31 -21.48 -5.73
C LYS A 392 3.91 -20.36 -4.88
N GLU A 393 4.10 -20.56 -3.57
CA GLU A 393 4.77 -19.61 -2.70
C GLU A 393 6.23 -19.43 -3.17
N LEU A 394 6.93 -20.51 -3.50
CA LEU A 394 8.35 -20.49 -3.86
C LEU A 394 8.61 -20.42 -5.37
N GLU A 395 7.63 -19.97 -6.16
CA GLU A 395 7.68 -20.06 -7.64
C GLU A 395 8.88 -19.32 -8.25
N TRP A 396 9.24 -18.16 -7.71
CA TRP A 396 10.31 -17.30 -8.27
C TRP A 396 11.50 -17.09 -7.36
N PHE A 397 11.27 -17.06 -6.04
CA PHE A 397 12.32 -16.80 -5.06
C PHE A 397 12.02 -17.52 -3.74
N GLY A 398 13.06 -17.69 -2.92
CA GLY A 398 12.99 -18.45 -1.69
C GLY A 398 12.34 -17.70 -0.51
N GLN A 399 12.82 -18.04 0.68
CA GLN A 399 12.33 -17.52 1.95
C GLN A 399 13.46 -17.34 2.99
N GLU A 400 14.64 -16.92 2.52
CA GLU A 400 15.87 -16.83 3.32
C GLU A 400 15.73 -15.86 4.50
N SER A 401 15.00 -14.77 4.31
CA SER A 401 14.74 -13.77 5.35
C SER A 401 13.87 -14.33 6.46
N PHE A 402 12.89 -15.18 6.13
CA PHE A 402 12.08 -15.89 7.12
C PHE A 402 12.92 -16.89 7.93
N ILE A 403 13.79 -17.65 7.26
CA ILE A 403 14.69 -18.61 7.93
C ILE A 403 15.62 -17.85 8.90
N LYS A 404 16.17 -16.71 8.48
CA LYS A 404 17.01 -15.85 9.31
C LYS A 404 16.25 -15.26 10.50
N ALA A 405 15.04 -14.74 10.28
CA ALA A 405 14.17 -14.25 11.34
C ALA A 405 13.80 -15.33 12.36
N GLN A 406 13.47 -16.53 11.89
CA GLN A 406 13.11 -17.66 12.77
C GLN A 406 14.26 -18.05 13.71
N ALA A 407 15.52 -17.85 13.30
CA ALA A 407 16.71 -18.14 14.10
C ALA A 407 17.00 -17.11 15.22
N THR A 408 16.31 -15.96 15.24
CA THR A 408 16.50 -14.93 16.28
C THR A 408 15.99 -15.39 17.66
N LYS A 409 16.51 -14.78 18.73
CA LYS A 409 16.23 -15.18 20.12
C LYS A 409 15.13 -14.38 20.81
N GLY A 410 14.48 -13.45 20.09
CA GLY A 410 13.41 -12.60 20.62
C GLY A 410 13.94 -11.33 21.33
N TYR A 411 13.05 -10.62 22.00
CA TYR A 411 13.33 -9.27 22.51
C TYR A 411 14.31 -9.18 23.68
N ASP A 412 14.51 -10.28 24.40
CA ASP A 412 15.47 -10.32 25.51
C ASP A 412 16.92 -10.54 25.02
N ASP A 413 17.14 -10.71 23.71
CA ASP A 413 18.50 -10.83 23.15
C ASP A 413 19.27 -9.51 23.33
N PRO A 414 20.43 -9.50 24.04
CA PRO A 414 21.24 -8.31 24.18
C PRO A 414 21.68 -7.70 22.84
N GLU A 415 21.82 -8.52 21.79
CA GLU A 415 22.14 -8.04 20.44
C GLU A 415 20.99 -7.21 19.86
N TYR A 416 19.74 -7.67 20.03
CA TYR A 416 18.54 -6.94 19.60
C TYR A 416 18.39 -5.63 20.37
N ILE A 417 18.51 -5.66 21.71
CA ILE A 417 18.38 -4.46 22.55
C ILE A 417 19.40 -3.39 22.13
N LYS A 418 20.65 -3.81 21.90
CA LYS A 418 21.70 -2.91 21.42
C LYS A 418 21.40 -2.39 20.02
N ALA A 419 21.00 -3.26 19.09
CA ALA A 419 20.69 -2.87 17.72
C ALA A 419 19.52 -1.88 17.64
N LEU A 420 18.46 -2.10 18.42
CA LEU A 420 17.33 -1.17 18.52
C LEU A 420 17.78 0.21 19.02
N ALA A 421 18.54 0.25 20.11
CA ALA A 421 19.06 1.50 20.67
C ALA A 421 19.99 2.22 19.68
N ASP A 422 20.90 1.49 19.03
CA ASP A 422 21.84 2.03 18.05
C ASP A 422 21.12 2.55 16.81
N GLY A 423 20.21 1.76 16.23
CA GLY A 423 19.44 2.17 15.05
C GLY A 423 18.68 3.47 15.30
N LYS A 424 17.93 3.55 16.40
CA LYS A 424 17.19 4.77 16.77
C LYS A 424 18.10 5.97 16.99
N ARG A 425 19.22 5.78 17.71
CA ARG A 425 20.19 6.86 17.99
C ARG A 425 20.89 7.36 16.73
N LEU A 426 21.38 6.44 15.89
CA LEU A 426 22.17 6.75 14.70
C LEU A 426 21.32 7.37 13.58
N ALA A 427 20.07 6.93 13.40
CA ALA A 427 19.20 7.45 12.35
C ALA A 427 18.47 8.74 12.76
N GLY A 428 18.04 8.85 14.03
CA GLY A 428 17.34 10.03 14.55
C GLY A 428 18.31 11.09 15.11
N PRO A 429 18.66 11.05 16.41
CA PRO A 429 19.49 12.06 17.07
C PRO A 429 20.84 12.36 16.40
N GLU A 430 21.58 11.34 15.96
CA GLU A 430 22.90 11.50 15.32
C GLU A 430 22.83 11.55 13.79
N GLY A 431 21.66 11.28 13.22
CA GLY A 431 21.38 11.30 11.79
C GLY A 431 20.58 12.54 11.42
N ILE A 432 19.27 12.39 11.27
CA ILE A 432 18.36 13.45 10.82
C ILE A 432 18.48 14.70 11.70
N ASP A 433 18.37 14.56 13.02
CA ASP A 433 18.36 15.73 13.92
C ASP A 433 19.69 16.48 13.89
N LYS A 434 20.81 15.74 13.83
CA LYS A 434 22.13 16.32 13.72
C LYS A 434 22.31 17.06 12.40
N ILE A 435 21.89 16.48 11.28
CA ILE A 435 21.94 17.13 9.97
C ILE A 435 21.14 18.43 9.99
N LEU A 436 19.91 18.40 10.49
CA LEU A 436 19.05 19.58 10.56
C LEU A 436 19.66 20.67 11.46
N LYS A 437 20.18 20.29 12.62
CA LYS A 437 20.85 21.20 13.56
C LYS A 437 22.10 21.85 12.94
N ASP A 438 22.99 21.06 12.33
CA ASP A 438 24.27 21.53 11.81
C ASP A 438 24.09 22.44 10.58
N THR A 439 23.03 22.24 9.81
CA THR A 439 22.71 23.04 8.61
C THR A 439 21.76 24.20 8.89
N GLY A 440 21.09 24.21 10.05
CA GLY A 440 19.97 25.11 10.34
C GLY A 440 18.73 24.85 9.47
N ALA A 441 18.64 23.67 8.84
CA ALA A 441 17.53 23.29 7.99
C ALA A 441 16.32 22.79 8.80
N ILE A 442 15.13 22.93 8.21
CA ILE A 442 13.89 22.38 8.79
C ILE A 442 13.50 21.01 8.20
N ALA A 443 14.07 20.67 7.04
CA ALA A 443 13.90 19.38 6.39
C ALA A 443 15.11 19.05 5.51
N ILE A 444 15.31 17.75 5.26
CA ILE A 444 16.29 17.21 4.32
C ILE A 444 15.56 16.91 3.00
N VAL A 445 16.18 17.25 1.87
CA VAL A 445 15.73 16.92 0.53
C VAL A 445 16.73 16.02 -0.20
N ALA A 446 16.20 15.05 -0.93
CA ALA A 446 16.96 14.04 -1.68
C ALA A 446 16.11 13.48 -2.83
N PRO A 447 16.70 12.87 -3.87
CA PRO A 447 15.95 11.96 -4.73
C PRO A 447 15.44 10.79 -3.90
N THR A 448 14.16 10.43 -4.04
CA THR A 448 13.59 9.31 -3.27
C THR A 448 14.19 7.97 -3.68
N THR A 449 14.29 7.73 -4.98
CA THR A 449 14.96 6.57 -5.60
C THR A 449 15.18 6.86 -7.10
N GLY A 450 15.80 5.94 -7.83
CA GLY A 450 15.95 6.01 -9.29
C GLY A 450 14.66 5.67 -10.05
N PRO A 451 14.67 5.70 -11.40
CA PRO A 451 13.53 5.27 -12.19
C PRO A 451 13.27 3.76 -12.03
N ALA A 452 12.07 3.34 -12.41
CA ALA A 452 11.67 1.94 -12.34
C ALA A 452 12.62 0.99 -13.11
N TRP A 453 12.96 -0.14 -12.50
CA TRP A 453 13.76 -1.20 -13.10
C TRP A 453 12.89 -2.26 -13.78
N THR A 454 13.50 -3.11 -14.61
CA THR A 454 12.81 -4.24 -15.26
C THR A 454 12.33 -5.26 -14.23
N ILE A 455 11.13 -5.80 -14.41
CA ILE A 455 10.68 -6.96 -13.64
C ILE A 455 11.50 -8.16 -14.10
N ASP A 456 12.37 -8.68 -13.24
CA ASP A 456 13.25 -9.82 -13.53
C ASP A 456 12.98 -10.96 -12.54
N PRO A 457 12.20 -11.99 -12.95
CA PRO A 457 11.92 -13.12 -12.07
C PRO A 457 13.10 -14.04 -11.79
N LEU A 458 14.21 -13.91 -12.54
CA LEU A 458 15.40 -14.74 -12.36
C LEU A 458 16.38 -14.12 -11.37
N ASN A 459 16.51 -12.80 -11.38
CA ASN A 459 17.52 -12.07 -10.61
C ASN A 459 16.94 -11.21 -9.47
N GLY A 460 15.62 -10.99 -9.45
CA GLY A 460 14.95 -10.15 -8.45
C GLY A 460 15.04 -8.65 -8.77
N ASP A 461 14.95 -7.82 -7.74
CA ASP A 461 14.96 -6.37 -7.90
C ASP A 461 16.34 -5.78 -8.21
N HIS A 462 16.36 -4.73 -9.04
CA HIS A 462 17.56 -4.02 -9.48
C HIS A 462 17.39 -2.49 -9.32
N TYR A 463 17.15 -2.02 -8.10
CA TYR A 463 17.06 -0.60 -7.81
C TYR A 463 18.46 0.02 -7.63
N GLY A 464 18.63 1.30 -8.00
CA GLY A 464 19.93 1.98 -7.93
C GLY A 464 20.30 2.41 -6.51
N GLY A 465 19.47 3.26 -5.90
CA GLY A 465 19.65 3.80 -4.56
C GLY A 465 18.33 4.36 -4.01
N SER A 466 18.29 4.70 -2.73
CA SER A 466 17.07 5.17 -2.05
C SER A 466 17.40 6.07 -0.87
N SER A 467 16.51 7.02 -0.55
CA SER A 467 16.63 7.92 0.61
C SER A 467 15.69 7.54 1.77
N THR A 468 15.37 6.26 1.93
CA THR A 468 14.27 5.79 2.79
C THR A 468 14.72 5.27 4.15
N THR A 469 15.95 4.74 4.26
CA THR A 469 16.43 4.07 5.47
C THR A 469 16.55 5.01 6.67
N LEU A 470 17.13 6.20 6.50
CA LEU A 470 17.21 7.20 7.59
C LEU A 470 15.84 7.47 8.27
N PRO A 471 14.80 7.94 7.56
CA PRO A 471 13.51 8.22 8.20
C PRO A 471 12.77 6.96 8.65
N ALA A 472 12.97 5.83 7.98
CA ALA A 472 12.39 4.55 8.35
C ALA A 472 12.90 4.10 9.74
N VAL A 473 14.21 3.95 9.89
CA VAL A 473 14.85 3.46 11.12
C VAL A 473 14.64 4.45 12.27
N ALA A 474 14.74 5.76 12.01
CA ALA A 474 14.44 6.79 13.01
C ALA A 474 12.96 6.73 13.47
N GLY A 475 12.06 6.25 12.62
CA GLY A 475 10.62 6.31 12.82
C GLY A 475 10.06 7.72 12.56
N TYR A 476 10.74 8.52 11.74
CA TYR A 476 10.46 9.94 11.47
C TYR A 476 9.67 10.12 10.17
N PRO A 477 8.96 11.24 9.95
CA PRO A 477 8.11 11.38 8.79
C PRO A 477 8.90 11.63 7.50
N HIS A 478 8.43 11.05 6.40
CA HIS A 478 9.02 11.15 5.06
C HIS A 478 7.92 11.29 4.01
N LEU A 479 7.94 12.42 3.31
CA LEU A 479 7.06 12.71 2.18
C LEU A 479 7.85 12.60 0.87
N THR A 480 7.34 11.87 -0.12
CA THR A 480 7.80 12.00 -1.50
C THR A 480 6.77 12.76 -2.33
N VAL A 481 7.23 13.63 -3.22
CA VAL A 481 6.42 14.37 -4.19
C VAL A 481 7.02 14.20 -5.58
N PRO A 482 6.23 14.00 -6.66
CA PRO A 482 6.78 13.85 -8.00
C PRO A 482 7.67 15.04 -8.39
N MET A 483 8.88 14.79 -8.89
CA MET A 483 9.82 15.84 -9.30
C MET A 483 10.11 15.86 -10.81
N GLY A 484 9.66 14.83 -11.53
CA GLY A 484 9.79 14.70 -12.97
C GLY A 484 9.84 13.24 -13.39
N ASP A 485 10.40 12.99 -14.57
CA ASP A 485 10.60 11.65 -15.10
C ASP A 485 11.96 11.51 -15.79
N VAL A 486 12.44 10.28 -15.86
CA VAL A 486 13.64 9.88 -16.62
C VAL A 486 13.18 8.93 -17.72
N GLY A 487 13.12 9.41 -18.96
CA GLY A 487 12.70 8.58 -20.10
C GLY A 487 11.24 8.10 -20.00
N GLY A 488 10.36 8.89 -19.40
CA GLY A 488 8.95 8.53 -19.18
C GLY A 488 8.69 7.74 -17.90
N LEU A 489 9.71 7.45 -17.09
CA LEU A 489 9.58 6.80 -15.78
C LEU A 489 9.67 7.82 -14.64
N PRO A 490 8.64 7.95 -13.79
CA PRO A 490 8.62 8.95 -12.73
C PRO A 490 9.75 8.80 -11.71
N VAL A 491 10.17 9.93 -11.15
CA VAL A 491 11.08 10.02 -10.00
C VAL A 491 10.53 11.04 -8.98
N GLY A 492 10.81 10.80 -7.70
CA GLY A 492 10.29 11.59 -6.58
C GLY A 492 11.36 12.43 -5.86
N LEU A 493 10.92 13.56 -5.31
CA LEU A 493 11.67 14.40 -4.38
C LEU A 493 11.21 14.08 -2.95
N SER A 494 12.15 13.60 -2.13
CA SER A 494 11.94 13.37 -0.70
C SER A 494 12.01 14.68 0.07
N PHE A 495 11.10 14.83 1.04
CA PHE A 495 11.18 15.76 2.16
C PHE A 495 11.17 14.92 3.44
N ILE A 496 12.26 14.97 4.20
CA ILE A 496 12.48 14.20 5.43
C ILE A 496 12.62 15.18 6.58
N GLY A 497 11.84 14.99 7.65
CA GLY A 497 11.78 15.90 8.78
C GLY A 497 12.03 15.21 10.12
N PRO A 498 12.12 15.98 11.21
CA PRO A 498 12.17 15.43 12.56
C PRO A 498 10.82 14.79 12.93
N ALA A 499 10.77 13.99 14.00
CA ALA A 499 9.53 13.43 14.51
C ALA A 499 8.42 14.49 14.66
N TRP A 500 7.19 14.12 14.31
CA TRP A 500 5.98 14.94 14.42
C TRP A 500 5.93 16.20 13.54
N SER A 501 6.72 16.24 12.47
CA SER A 501 6.80 17.37 11.54
C SER A 501 5.92 17.24 10.29
N GLU A 502 4.94 16.31 10.27
CA GLU A 502 4.13 16.01 9.09
C GLU A 502 3.46 17.24 8.50
N ALA A 503 2.93 18.14 9.34
CA ALA A 503 2.32 19.39 8.90
C ALA A 503 3.31 20.28 8.15
N SER A 504 4.55 20.38 8.64
CA SER A 504 5.62 21.13 7.96
C SER A 504 6.02 20.48 6.65
N LEU A 505 6.20 19.16 6.62
CA LEU A 505 6.59 18.44 5.41
C LEU A 505 5.51 18.51 4.32
N LEU A 506 4.24 18.32 4.69
CA LEU A 506 3.11 18.48 3.78
C LEU A 506 3.05 19.91 3.24
N ASN A 507 3.32 20.92 4.06
CA ASN A 507 3.31 22.30 3.59
C ASN A 507 4.45 22.59 2.59
N LEU A 508 5.67 22.10 2.86
CA LEU A 508 6.82 22.20 1.95
C LEU A 508 6.56 21.47 0.63
N GLY A 509 6.08 20.23 0.72
CA GLY A 509 5.73 19.43 -0.45
C GLY A 509 4.61 20.06 -1.27
N TYR A 510 3.60 20.66 -0.62
CA TYR A 510 2.51 21.37 -1.30
C TYR A 510 3.02 22.60 -2.05
N ALA A 511 3.82 23.45 -1.41
CA ALA A 511 4.42 24.60 -2.09
C ALA A 511 5.25 24.19 -3.31
N TYR A 512 6.05 23.12 -3.20
CA TYR A 512 6.80 22.57 -4.34
C TYR A 512 5.89 22.02 -5.43
N GLU A 513 4.88 21.23 -5.08
CA GLU A 513 3.92 20.65 -6.01
C GLU A 513 3.19 21.75 -6.79
N GLN A 514 2.70 22.79 -6.10
CA GLN A 514 1.94 23.88 -6.71
C GLN A 514 2.79 24.80 -7.58
N ALA A 515 4.10 24.85 -7.35
CA ALA A 515 5.02 25.61 -8.19
C ALA A 515 5.40 24.87 -9.49
N THR A 516 5.27 23.54 -9.52
CA THR A 516 5.93 22.72 -10.55
C THR A 516 5.01 21.77 -11.32
N HIS A 517 3.98 21.22 -10.67
CA HIS A 517 3.02 20.27 -11.24
C HIS A 517 3.67 19.12 -12.05
N ARG A 518 4.75 18.53 -11.54
CA ARG A 518 5.61 17.56 -12.27
C ARG A 518 4.96 16.20 -12.55
N ARG A 519 3.86 15.85 -11.88
CA ARG A 519 3.18 14.57 -12.13
C ARG A 519 2.67 14.51 -13.56
N THR A 520 2.97 13.42 -14.25
CA THR A 520 2.42 13.08 -15.57
C THR A 520 1.52 11.86 -15.49
N GLU A 521 0.67 11.65 -16.51
CA GLU A 521 -0.20 10.48 -16.57
C GLU A 521 0.49 9.27 -17.21
N PRO A 522 0.23 8.05 -16.71
CA PRO A 522 0.80 6.84 -17.28
C PRO A 522 0.31 6.58 -18.71
N LYS A 523 1.20 6.01 -19.52
CA LYS A 523 0.96 5.70 -20.94
C LYS A 523 0.77 4.22 -21.22
N PHE A 524 0.93 3.33 -20.23
CA PHE A 524 0.83 1.88 -20.38
C PHE A 524 1.72 1.33 -21.52
N LEU A 525 2.93 1.88 -21.64
CA LEU A 525 3.89 1.43 -22.65
C LEU A 525 4.29 -0.01 -22.35
N LYS A 526 4.54 -0.82 -23.38
CA LYS A 526 4.99 -2.21 -23.16
C LYS A 526 6.42 -2.26 -22.60
N THR A 527 7.28 -1.37 -23.09
CA THR A 527 8.68 -1.24 -22.70
C THR A 527 9.19 0.17 -23.01
N VAL A 528 10.37 0.54 -22.51
CA VAL A 528 11.00 1.86 -22.71
C VAL A 528 11.64 1.97 -24.11
N ALA A 529 12.24 0.88 -24.60
CA ALA A 529 12.90 0.85 -25.91
C ALA A 529 11.92 0.41 -27.02
N PRO A 530 12.03 0.95 -28.25
CA PRO A 530 11.13 0.62 -29.36
C PRO A 530 11.19 -0.84 -29.82
#